data_AF-A0A385HXX3-F1
#
_entry.id   AF-A0A385HXX3-F1
#
_cell.length_a   1.000
_cell.length_b   1.000
_cell.length_c   1.000
_cell.angle_alpha   90.00
_cell.angle_beta   90.00
_cell.angle_gamma   90.00
#
_symmetry.space_group_name_H-M   'P 1'
#
loop_
_entity.id
_entity.type
_entity.pdbx_description
1 polymer ?
#
loop_
_entity_poly.entity_id
_entity_poly.type
_entity_poly.pdbx_seq_one_letter_code
_entity_poly.pdbx_strand_id
1 'polypeptide(L)'
;MSWLIITTSITLSTLMITSTTHWLMTWVCLEINTLSMIPLISKPNHPRATEAATKYYLIQTMASTTILFAATMNAMNTSNWNMDLMTEPAAATMITLALMMKMAAAPFHFWLPEVSQGTTTLTTLIVLTWQKIAPLMILLTTHNKTNITLMLLSAMLSIAAGGLGSLNQTQLRKLMAFSSIAHTGWILATMTMAPNISTLTFMIYTLTTIPVFLLINLTTSTTIKDVGTMWTKSPYIMVTSSTIILSLGGLPPLLGFMPKWLILNNMMSNNMVMEATTMAMMSLLSLYVYMRLMYMSSMVLPPHTTLMPLKWRMPNKKHHLPTSIMTTLTALLLPMSP
;
A
#
# COMPACT_ATOMS: atom_id res chain seq x y z
N MET A 1 -26.92 -9.71 0.12
CA MET A 1 -26.58 -10.17 1.48
C MET A 1 -25.14 -10.65 1.59
N SER A 2 -24.68 -11.60 0.76
CA SER A 2 -23.30 -12.13 0.84
C SER A 2 -22.20 -11.05 0.76
N TRP A 3 -22.31 -10.07 -0.15
CA TRP A 3 -21.30 -9.02 -0.26
C TRP A 3 -21.21 -8.12 0.98
N LEU A 4 -22.37 -7.76 1.54
CA LEU A 4 -22.43 -7.00 2.79
C LEU A 4 -21.76 -7.76 3.92
N ILE A 5 -22.07 -9.06 4.08
CA ILE A 5 -21.45 -9.94 5.09
C ILE A 5 -19.93 -10.01 4.92
N ILE A 6 -19.44 -10.14 3.68
CA ILE A 6 -18.01 -10.17 3.40
C ILE A 6 -17.37 -8.83 3.79
N THR A 7 -17.93 -7.71 3.34
CA THR A 7 -17.37 -6.39 3.68
C THR A 7 -17.40 -6.11 5.18
N THR A 8 -18.48 -6.46 5.87
CA THR A 8 -18.57 -6.27 7.33
C THR A 8 -17.61 -7.19 8.07
N SER A 9 -17.36 -8.40 7.59
CA SER A 9 -16.35 -9.30 8.18
C SER A 9 -14.92 -8.76 8.04
N ILE A 10 -14.57 -8.16 6.89
CA ILE A 10 -13.27 -7.50 6.66
C ILE A 10 -13.12 -6.28 7.59
N THR A 11 -14.17 -5.46 7.73
CA THR A 11 -14.10 -4.29 8.63
C THR A 11 -14.07 -4.70 10.09
N LEU A 12 -14.86 -5.69 10.51
CA LEU A 12 -14.92 -6.13 11.89
C LEU A 12 -13.60 -6.78 12.32
N SER A 13 -13.03 -7.66 11.50
CA SER A 13 -11.75 -8.31 11.80
C SER A 13 -10.62 -7.30 11.99
N THR A 14 -10.52 -6.31 11.10
CA THR A 14 -9.51 -5.25 11.23
C THR A 14 -9.71 -4.36 12.45
N LEU A 15 -10.95 -3.99 12.79
CA LEU A 15 -11.26 -3.23 14.01
C LEU A 15 -10.93 -4.04 15.28
N MET A 16 -11.29 -5.32 15.33
CA MET A 16 -10.99 -6.19 16.49
C MET A 16 -9.50 -6.35 16.74
N ILE A 17 -8.65 -6.36 15.70
CA ILE A 17 -7.20 -6.40 15.86
C ILE A 17 -6.69 -5.18 16.64
N THR A 18 -7.30 -4.00 16.45
CA THR A 18 -6.87 -2.79 17.16
C THR A 18 -7.24 -2.77 18.64
N SER A 19 -8.28 -3.50 19.04
CA SER A 19 -8.76 -3.53 20.43
C SER A 19 -8.24 -4.73 21.23
N THR A 20 -7.65 -5.72 20.56
CA THR A 20 -7.27 -6.99 21.21
C THR A 20 -5.85 -6.92 21.74
N THR A 21 -5.65 -7.53 22.91
CA THR A 21 -4.33 -7.64 23.57
C THR A 21 -3.78 -9.08 23.54
N HIS A 22 -4.61 -10.07 23.21
CA HIS A 22 -4.25 -11.49 23.26
C HIS A 22 -3.83 -12.02 21.89
N TRP A 23 -2.66 -12.66 21.79
CA TRP A 23 -2.08 -13.19 20.54
C TRP A 23 -2.99 -14.17 19.77
N LEU A 24 -3.68 -15.06 20.47
CA LEU A 24 -4.61 -15.98 19.80
C LEU A 24 -5.76 -15.22 19.11
N MET A 25 -6.28 -14.17 19.74
CA MET A 25 -7.39 -13.40 19.19
C MET A 25 -6.95 -12.56 17.99
N THR A 26 -5.74 -11.99 18.03
CA THR A 26 -5.18 -11.27 16.88
C THR A 26 -4.98 -12.22 15.69
N TRP A 27 -4.50 -13.45 15.94
CA TRP A 27 -4.39 -14.48 14.91
C TRP A 27 -5.75 -14.86 14.30
N VAL A 28 -6.77 -15.14 15.12
CA VAL A 28 -8.12 -15.47 14.62
C VAL A 28 -8.67 -14.34 13.74
N CYS A 29 -8.48 -13.09 14.15
CA CYS A 29 -8.95 -11.94 13.38
C CYS A 29 -8.17 -11.77 12.06
N LEU A 30 -6.86 -12.02 12.05
CA LEU A 30 -6.08 -12.05 10.82
C LEU A 30 -6.58 -13.15 9.86
N GLU A 31 -6.97 -14.32 10.34
CA GLU A 31 -7.51 -15.40 9.51
C GLU A 31 -8.93 -15.11 8.99
N ILE A 32 -9.79 -14.50 9.80
CA ILE A 32 -11.10 -14.04 9.31
C ILE A 32 -10.93 -13.03 8.18
N ASN A 33 -9.93 -12.14 8.28
CA ASN A 33 -9.62 -11.17 7.23
C ASN A 33 -9.10 -11.84 5.94
N THR A 34 -8.21 -12.83 6.05
CA THR A 34 -7.70 -13.55 4.86
C THR A 34 -8.83 -14.32 4.17
N LEU A 35 -9.63 -15.08 4.91
CA LEU A 35 -10.73 -15.88 4.39
C LEU A 35 -11.82 -15.03 3.73
N SER A 36 -12.17 -13.89 4.33
CA SER A 36 -13.16 -12.97 3.77
C SER A 36 -12.68 -12.24 2.51
N MET A 37 -11.37 -12.04 2.36
CA MET A 37 -10.81 -11.39 1.16
C MET A 37 -10.80 -12.31 -0.07
N ILE A 38 -10.71 -13.64 0.09
CA ILE A 38 -10.61 -14.60 -1.03
C ILE A 38 -11.81 -14.52 -1.99
N PRO A 39 -13.09 -14.57 -1.54
CA PRO A 39 -14.24 -14.40 -2.42
C PRO A 39 -14.27 -13.05 -3.14
N LEU A 40 -13.71 -12.00 -2.51
CA LEU A 40 -13.64 -10.68 -3.12
C LEU A 40 -12.65 -10.64 -4.29
N ILE A 41 -11.52 -11.36 -4.15
CA ILE A 41 -10.49 -11.51 -5.20
C ILE A 41 -11.00 -12.37 -6.36
N SER A 42 -11.66 -13.50 -6.08
CA SER A 42 -12.11 -14.46 -7.10
C SER A 42 -13.39 -14.05 -7.84
N LYS A 43 -14.05 -12.95 -7.43
CA LYS A 43 -15.32 -12.44 -7.98
C LYS A 43 -15.48 -12.49 -9.51
N PRO A 44 -14.50 -12.10 -10.36
CA PRO A 44 -14.73 -12.08 -11.80
C PRO A 44 -14.73 -13.47 -12.44
N ASN A 45 -14.50 -14.55 -11.67
CA ASN A 45 -14.52 -15.95 -12.13
C ASN A 45 -13.67 -16.23 -13.39
N HIS A 46 -12.56 -15.48 -13.52
CA HIS A 46 -11.60 -15.63 -14.61
C HIS A 46 -10.35 -16.38 -14.09
N PRO A 47 -9.65 -17.19 -14.91
CA PRO A 47 -8.47 -17.94 -14.46
C PRO A 47 -7.38 -17.07 -13.81
N ARG A 48 -7.21 -15.83 -14.27
CA ARG A 48 -6.30 -14.86 -13.62
C ARG A 48 -6.71 -14.46 -12.20
N ALA A 49 -8.01 -14.41 -11.92
CA ALA A 49 -8.51 -14.06 -10.60
C ALA A 49 -8.45 -15.27 -9.66
N THR A 50 -8.64 -16.49 -10.18
CA THR A 50 -8.43 -17.71 -9.39
C THR A 50 -6.95 -17.89 -9.05
N GLU A 51 -6.03 -17.65 -9.99
CA GLU A 51 -4.58 -17.64 -9.73
C GLU A 51 -4.18 -16.57 -8.70
N ALA A 52 -4.75 -15.36 -8.79
CA ALA A 52 -4.52 -14.33 -7.78
C ALA A 52 -5.04 -14.73 -6.39
N ALA A 53 -6.21 -15.38 -6.33
CA ALA A 53 -6.78 -15.86 -5.08
C ALA A 53 -5.93 -16.97 -4.44
N THR A 54 -5.43 -17.92 -5.22
CA THR A 54 -4.58 -19.00 -4.70
C THR A 54 -3.24 -18.46 -4.21
N LYS A 55 -2.59 -17.55 -4.97
CA LYS A 55 -1.34 -16.90 -4.54
C LYS A 55 -1.52 -16.09 -3.26
N TYR A 56 -2.59 -15.30 -3.16
CA TYR A 56 -2.91 -14.55 -1.95
C TYR A 56 -3.13 -15.48 -0.76
N TYR A 57 -3.96 -16.52 -0.93
CA TYR A 57 -4.27 -17.46 0.14
C TYR A 57 -3.03 -18.17 0.68
N LEU A 58 -2.21 -18.77 -0.18
CA LEU A 58 -1.03 -19.55 0.22
C LEU A 58 -0.03 -18.71 1.03
N ILE A 59 0.21 -17.48 0.61
CA ILE A 59 1.21 -16.62 1.27
C ILE A 59 0.66 -16.05 2.57
N GLN A 60 -0.62 -15.67 2.58
CA GLN A 60 -1.24 -15.11 3.78
C GLN A 60 -1.46 -16.16 4.88
N THR A 61 -1.72 -17.42 4.50
CA THR A 61 -1.80 -18.57 5.42
C THR A 61 -0.43 -19.02 5.94
N MET A 62 0.60 -18.98 5.09
CA MET A 62 1.98 -19.17 5.56
C MET A 62 2.38 -18.10 6.59
N ALA A 63 2.02 -16.84 6.34
CA ALA A 63 2.27 -15.76 7.29
C ALA A 63 1.45 -15.89 8.59
N SER A 64 0.20 -16.35 8.55
CA SER A 64 -0.60 -16.51 9.76
C SER A 64 -0.15 -17.72 10.60
N THR A 65 0.20 -18.84 9.96
CA THR A 65 0.73 -20.03 10.66
C THR A 65 2.07 -19.76 11.34
N THR A 66 2.94 -18.96 10.71
CA THR A 66 4.20 -18.51 11.34
C THR A 66 3.97 -17.58 12.53
N ILE A 67 2.96 -16.70 12.49
CA ILE A 67 2.56 -15.89 13.67
C ILE A 67 2.09 -16.79 14.81
N LEU A 68 1.24 -17.79 14.53
CA LEU A 68 0.75 -18.71 15.56
C LEU A 68 1.89 -19.53 16.17
N PHE A 69 2.80 -20.05 15.34
CA PHE A 69 3.98 -20.78 15.81
C PHE A 69 4.83 -19.91 16.75
N ALA A 70 5.16 -18.68 16.35
CA ALA A 70 5.94 -17.77 17.16
C ALA A 70 5.22 -17.34 18.46
N ALA A 71 3.90 -17.12 18.41
CA ALA A 71 3.10 -16.83 19.59
C ALA A 71 3.07 -18.00 20.57
N THR A 72 2.93 -19.25 20.07
CA THR A 72 2.99 -20.45 20.92
C THR A 72 4.37 -20.63 21.56
N MET A 73 5.45 -20.37 20.83
CA MET A 73 6.81 -20.43 21.36
C MET A 73 7.01 -19.42 22.50
N ASN A 74 6.53 -18.18 22.32
CA ASN A 74 6.59 -17.16 23.38
C ASN A 74 5.73 -17.56 24.59
N ALA A 75 4.54 -18.12 24.36
CA ALA A 75 3.64 -18.58 25.42
C ALA A 75 4.19 -19.79 26.19
N MET A 76 4.92 -20.70 25.54
CA MET A 76 5.58 -21.82 26.22
C MET A 76 6.62 -21.34 27.24
N ASN A 77 7.33 -20.24 26.93
CA ASN A 77 8.37 -19.72 27.82
C ASN A 77 7.82 -18.78 28.90
N THR A 78 6.81 -17.98 28.59
CA THR A 78 6.29 -16.93 29.50
C THR A 78 4.98 -17.29 30.19
N SER A 79 4.38 -18.43 29.83
CA SER A 79 3.03 -18.89 30.22
C SER A 79 1.92 -17.86 29.99
N ASN A 80 2.17 -16.85 29.15
CA ASN A 80 1.27 -15.74 28.89
C ASN A 80 1.05 -15.53 27.39
N TRP A 81 -0.15 -15.06 27.05
CA TRP A 81 -0.57 -14.79 25.67
C TRP A 81 -0.74 -13.30 25.35
N ASN A 82 -0.31 -12.42 26.26
CA ASN A 82 -0.43 -10.98 26.07
C ASN A 82 0.58 -10.47 25.02
N MET A 83 0.16 -9.51 24.19
CA MET A 83 1.00 -8.94 23.13
C MET A 83 2.21 -8.18 23.64
N ASP A 84 2.08 -7.46 24.76
CA ASP A 84 3.16 -6.63 25.29
C ASP A 84 4.34 -7.46 25.84
N LEU A 85 4.08 -8.70 26.21
CA LEU A 85 5.03 -9.61 26.85
C LEU A 85 5.73 -10.50 25.82
N MET A 86 6.43 -9.88 24.87
CA MET A 86 7.40 -10.58 24.03
C MET A 86 8.77 -10.54 24.67
N THR A 87 9.20 -11.69 25.22
CA THR A 87 10.51 -11.85 25.85
C THR A 87 11.50 -12.53 24.92
N GLU A 88 11.05 -13.51 24.14
CA GLU A 88 11.91 -14.30 23.26
C GLU A 88 12.26 -13.53 21.96
N PRO A 89 13.55 -13.22 21.70
CA PRO A 89 13.96 -12.49 20.50
C PRO A 89 13.68 -13.30 19.23
N ALA A 90 13.80 -14.63 19.29
CA ALA A 90 13.46 -15.52 18.18
C ALA A 90 11.97 -15.39 17.79
N ALA A 91 11.06 -15.38 18.76
CA ALA A 91 9.63 -15.20 18.51
C ALA A 91 9.31 -13.82 17.92
N ALA A 92 9.94 -12.76 18.43
CA ALA A 92 9.78 -11.40 17.90
C ALA A 92 10.28 -11.28 16.44
N THR A 93 11.42 -11.89 16.10
CA THR A 93 11.92 -11.91 14.71
C THR A 93 11.02 -12.71 13.76
N MET A 94 10.47 -13.84 14.20
CA MET A 94 9.51 -14.60 13.38
C MET A 94 8.21 -13.82 13.14
N ILE A 95 7.69 -13.14 14.16
CA ILE A 95 6.46 -12.33 14.03
C ILE A 95 6.69 -11.13 13.13
N THR A 96 7.82 -10.45 13.25
CA THR A 96 8.17 -9.35 12.32
C THR A 96 8.31 -9.83 10.88
N LEU A 97 8.99 -10.96 10.62
CA LEU A 97 9.07 -11.57 9.28
C LEU A 97 7.69 -11.92 8.71
N ALA A 98 6.82 -12.51 9.53
CA ALA A 98 5.48 -12.88 9.12
C ALA A 98 4.60 -11.65 8.81
N LEU A 99 4.67 -10.60 9.62
CA LEU A 99 3.97 -9.34 9.36
C LEU A 99 4.49 -8.64 8.10
N MET A 100 5.81 -8.66 7.87
CA MET A 100 6.40 -8.17 6.62
C MET A 100 5.89 -8.94 5.40
N MET A 101 5.72 -10.26 5.51
CA MET A 101 5.09 -11.08 4.48
C MET A 101 3.64 -10.66 4.21
N LYS A 102 2.84 -10.41 5.26
CA LYS A 102 1.46 -9.91 5.13
C LYS A 102 1.38 -8.53 4.48
N MET A 103 2.33 -7.64 4.76
CA MET A 103 2.41 -6.30 4.15
C MET A 103 3.02 -6.27 2.74
N ALA A 104 3.62 -7.38 2.29
CA ALA A 104 4.45 -7.47 1.08
C ALA A 104 5.70 -6.58 1.09
N ALA A 105 6.34 -6.45 2.25
CA ALA A 105 7.67 -5.83 2.33
C ALA A 105 8.73 -6.78 1.73
N ALA A 106 9.80 -6.24 1.16
CA ALA A 106 10.90 -7.04 0.64
C ALA A 106 11.62 -7.78 1.79
N PRO A 107 12.03 -9.04 1.61
CA PRO A 107 12.06 -9.81 0.35
C PRO A 107 10.72 -10.45 -0.09
N PHE A 108 9.70 -10.48 0.76
CA PHE A 108 8.42 -11.17 0.53
C PHE A 108 7.41 -10.42 -0.36
N HIS A 109 7.89 -9.57 -1.26
CA HIS A 109 7.08 -8.62 -2.04
C HIS A 109 6.48 -9.21 -3.33
N PHE A 110 6.99 -10.35 -3.81
CA PHE A 110 6.69 -10.88 -5.16
C PHE A 110 5.21 -11.15 -5.43
N TRP A 111 4.42 -11.43 -4.40
CA TRP A 111 3.01 -11.77 -4.57
C TRP A 111 2.13 -10.57 -4.90
N LEU A 112 2.46 -9.40 -4.38
CA LEU A 112 1.59 -8.24 -4.43
C LEU A 112 1.39 -7.72 -5.87
N PRO A 113 2.42 -7.60 -6.73
CA PRO A 113 2.23 -7.24 -8.14
C PRO A 113 1.36 -8.23 -8.91
N GLU A 114 1.49 -9.53 -8.66
CA GLU A 114 0.72 -10.55 -9.38
C GLU A 114 -0.75 -10.58 -8.96
N VAL A 115 -1.02 -10.55 -7.66
CA VAL A 115 -2.38 -10.47 -7.11
C VAL A 115 -3.06 -9.18 -7.55
N SER A 116 -2.33 -8.06 -7.60
CA SER A 116 -2.89 -6.80 -8.09
C SER A 116 -3.29 -6.85 -9.56
N GLN A 117 -2.55 -7.57 -10.41
CA GLN A 117 -2.87 -7.64 -11.82
C GLN A 117 -4.08 -8.54 -12.10
N GLY A 118 -4.21 -9.65 -11.36
CA GLY A 118 -5.28 -10.64 -11.54
C GLY A 118 -6.65 -10.21 -11.02
N THR A 119 -6.70 -9.12 -10.23
CA THR A 119 -7.93 -8.64 -9.60
C THR A 119 -8.49 -7.37 -10.23
N THR A 120 -9.71 -6.99 -9.83
CA THR A 120 -10.35 -5.74 -10.27
C THR A 120 -9.70 -4.51 -9.61
N THR A 121 -9.83 -3.32 -10.22
CA THR A 121 -9.23 -2.07 -9.74
C THR A 121 -9.68 -1.67 -8.33
N LEU A 122 -10.93 -1.93 -7.97
CA LEU A 122 -11.43 -1.63 -6.62
C LEU A 122 -10.97 -2.65 -5.59
N THR A 123 -10.85 -3.93 -5.97
CA THR A 123 -10.31 -4.95 -5.08
C THR A 123 -8.82 -4.77 -4.86
N THR A 124 -8.07 -4.32 -5.87
CA THR A 124 -6.67 -3.92 -5.67
C THR A 124 -6.54 -2.77 -4.70
N LEU A 125 -7.44 -1.79 -4.77
CA LEU A 125 -7.43 -0.69 -3.80
C LEU A 125 -7.53 -1.23 -2.37
N ILE A 126 -8.48 -2.13 -2.10
CA ILE A 126 -8.68 -2.74 -0.77
C ILE A 126 -7.43 -3.52 -0.33
N VAL A 127 -6.79 -4.27 -1.22
CA VAL A 127 -5.53 -4.99 -0.91
C VAL A 127 -4.39 -4.03 -0.58
N LEU A 128 -4.28 -2.91 -1.30
CA LEU A 128 -3.16 -1.98 -1.13
C LEU A 128 -3.32 -1.02 0.05
N THR A 129 -4.55 -0.78 0.53
CA THR A 129 -4.84 0.11 1.65
C THR A 129 -5.34 -0.65 2.87
N TRP A 130 -6.55 -1.20 2.80
CA TRP A 130 -7.25 -1.79 3.95
C TRP A 130 -6.51 -2.98 4.55
N GLN A 131 -6.00 -3.88 3.69
CA GLN A 131 -5.29 -5.09 4.13
C GLN A 131 -3.95 -4.80 4.81
N LYS A 132 -3.38 -3.59 4.65
CA LYS A 132 -2.16 -3.19 5.35
C LYS A 132 -2.42 -2.68 6.78
N ILE A 133 -3.64 -2.25 7.11
CA ILE A 133 -3.98 -1.67 8.42
C ILE A 133 -3.73 -2.67 9.55
N ALA A 134 -4.27 -3.88 9.45
CA ALA A 134 -4.17 -4.88 10.50
C ALA A 134 -2.71 -5.27 10.83
N PRO A 135 -1.87 -5.65 9.84
CA PRO A 135 -0.45 -5.89 10.11
C PRO A 135 0.29 -4.66 10.66
N LEU A 136 -0.09 -3.46 10.24
CA LEU A 136 0.53 -2.20 10.68
C LEU A 136 0.29 -1.96 12.16
N MET A 137 -0.96 -2.17 12.60
CA MET A 137 -1.33 -2.00 13.99
C MET A 137 -0.59 -2.97 14.91
N ILE A 138 -0.43 -4.23 14.51
CA ILE A 138 0.34 -5.21 15.30
C ILE A 138 1.83 -4.82 15.36
N LEU A 139 2.38 -4.31 14.26
CA LEU A 139 3.78 -3.88 14.25
C LEU A 139 3.99 -2.60 15.07
N LEU A 140 2.98 -1.72 15.13
CA LEU A 140 2.97 -0.55 16.01
C LEU A 140 2.88 -0.97 17.48
N THR A 141 1.99 -1.89 17.87
CA THR A 141 1.93 -2.33 19.29
C THR A 141 3.22 -3.03 19.73
N THR A 142 3.89 -3.75 18.82
CA THR A 142 5.12 -4.49 19.11
C THR A 142 6.41 -3.72 18.82
N HIS A 143 6.34 -2.42 18.47
CA HIS A 143 7.49 -1.66 17.94
C HIS A 143 8.74 -1.74 18.82
N ASN A 144 8.58 -1.69 20.16
CA ASN A 144 9.65 -1.71 21.14
C ASN A 144 10.47 -3.01 21.17
N LYS A 145 9.90 -4.11 20.67
CA LYS A 145 10.50 -5.45 20.73
C LYS A 145 11.08 -5.89 19.38
N THR A 146 10.90 -5.10 18.35
CA THR A 146 11.37 -5.41 17.01
C THR A 146 12.85 -5.08 16.84
N ASN A 147 13.56 -5.92 16.08
CA ASN A 147 14.95 -5.65 15.77
C ASN A 147 15.06 -4.51 14.72
N ILE A 148 15.69 -3.41 15.12
CA ILE A 148 15.90 -2.21 14.31
C ILE A 148 16.64 -2.55 13.01
N THR A 149 17.70 -3.36 13.08
CA THR A 149 18.53 -3.65 11.89
C THR A 149 17.76 -4.42 10.82
N LEU A 150 16.91 -5.36 11.24
CA LEU A 150 16.04 -6.13 10.36
C LEU A 150 14.99 -5.24 9.68
N MET A 151 14.41 -4.30 10.42
CA MET A 151 13.42 -3.35 9.91
C MET A 151 14.02 -2.33 8.92
N LEU A 152 15.23 -1.83 9.21
CA LEU A 152 15.93 -0.93 8.29
C LEU A 152 16.38 -1.65 7.03
N LEU A 153 16.92 -2.87 7.14
CA LEU A 153 17.30 -3.67 5.97
C LEU A 153 16.09 -3.93 5.05
N SER A 154 14.95 -4.33 5.62
CA SER A 154 13.73 -4.57 4.83
C SER A 154 13.17 -3.28 4.24
N ALA A 155 13.28 -2.15 4.94
CA ALA A 155 12.92 -0.83 4.42
C ALA A 155 13.77 -0.45 3.19
N MET A 156 15.09 -0.57 3.29
CA MET A 156 16.03 -0.33 2.19
C MET A 156 15.71 -1.20 0.96
N LEU A 157 15.54 -2.51 1.19
CA LEU A 157 15.25 -3.47 0.14
C LEU A 157 13.90 -3.21 -0.53
N SER A 158 12.88 -2.80 0.24
CA SER A 158 11.55 -2.54 -0.32
C SER A 158 11.49 -1.25 -1.12
N ILE A 159 12.21 -0.20 -0.72
CA ILE A 159 12.34 1.02 -1.54
C ILE A 159 13.08 0.69 -2.85
N ALA A 160 14.18 -0.06 -2.79
CA ALA A 160 14.94 -0.47 -3.97
C ALA A 160 14.11 -1.37 -4.91
N ALA A 161 13.47 -2.42 -4.37
CA ALA A 161 12.65 -3.35 -5.14
C ALA A 161 11.40 -2.68 -5.73
N GLY A 162 10.77 -1.78 -4.99
CA GLY A 162 9.65 -0.96 -5.49
C GLY A 162 10.08 -0.05 -6.63
N GLY A 163 11.22 0.65 -6.48
CA GLY A 163 11.79 1.50 -7.53
C GLY A 163 12.12 0.71 -8.80
N LEU A 164 13.00 -0.29 -8.69
CA LEU A 164 13.46 -1.09 -9.83
C LEU A 164 12.32 -1.88 -10.49
N GLY A 165 11.45 -2.50 -9.68
CA GLY A 165 10.32 -3.28 -10.18
C GLY A 165 9.31 -2.44 -10.96
N SER A 166 9.13 -1.17 -10.59
CA SER A 166 8.19 -0.26 -11.27
C SER A 166 8.66 0.22 -12.65
N LEU A 167 9.97 0.31 -12.90
CA LEU A 167 10.54 0.84 -14.14
C LEU A 167 10.05 0.08 -15.38
N ASN A 168 9.95 -1.24 -15.28
CA ASN A 168 9.60 -2.10 -16.42
C ASN A 168 8.10 -2.43 -16.52
N GLN A 169 7.23 -1.77 -15.74
CA GLN A 169 5.79 -2.05 -15.79
C GLN A 169 5.03 -1.07 -16.69
N THR A 170 4.21 -1.62 -17.58
CA THR A 170 3.25 -0.87 -18.42
C THR A 170 1.81 -0.95 -17.90
N GLN A 171 1.53 -1.90 -17.01
CA GLN A 171 0.22 -2.11 -16.40
C GLN A 171 0.09 -1.24 -15.15
N LEU A 172 -0.97 -0.45 -15.06
CA LEU A 172 -1.15 0.50 -13.96
C LEU A 172 -1.31 -0.21 -12.61
N ARG A 173 -2.01 -1.35 -12.56
CA ARG A 173 -2.20 -2.09 -11.30
C ARG A 173 -0.87 -2.61 -10.74
N LYS A 174 0.00 -3.17 -11.58
CA LYS A 174 1.36 -3.58 -11.17
C LYS A 174 2.24 -2.41 -10.76
N LEU A 175 2.17 -1.30 -11.50
CA LEU A 175 2.91 -0.08 -11.17
C LEU A 175 2.51 0.44 -9.78
N MET A 176 1.20 0.52 -9.51
CA MET A 176 0.69 0.91 -8.19
C MET A 176 1.03 -0.12 -7.10
N ALA A 177 1.09 -1.40 -7.42
CA ALA A 177 1.61 -2.42 -6.51
C ALA A 177 3.06 -2.14 -6.09
N PHE A 178 3.96 -1.86 -7.03
CA PHE A 178 5.34 -1.49 -6.71
C PHE A 178 5.45 -0.16 -5.95
N SER A 179 4.56 0.81 -6.23
CA SER A 179 4.47 2.01 -5.40
C SER A 179 4.18 1.68 -3.94
N SER A 180 3.24 0.77 -3.69
CA SER A 180 2.89 0.36 -2.34
C SER A 180 4.05 -0.31 -1.61
N ILE A 181 4.89 -1.06 -2.33
CA ILE A 181 6.08 -1.72 -1.78
C ILE A 181 7.11 -0.66 -1.37
N ALA A 182 7.33 0.35 -2.21
CA ALA A 182 8.22 1.46 -1.89
C ALA A 182 7.72 2.28 -0.68
N HIS A 183 6.43 2.60 -0.63
CA HIS A 183 5.84 3.32 0.51
C HIS A 183 5.84 2.47 1.79
N THR A 184 5.65 1.15 1.72
CA THR A 184 5.85 0.30 2.91
C THR A 184 7.28 0.34 3.41
N GLY A 185 8.28 0.49 2.53
CA GLY A 185 9.65 0.68 2.97
C GLY A 185 9.85 1.93 3.79
N TRP A 186 9.33 3.07 3.31
CA TRP A 186 9.33 4.33 4.07
C TRP A 186 8.63 4.19 5.43
N ILE A 187 7.47 3.52 5.46
CA ILE A 187 6.73 3.26 6.69
C ILE A 187 7.59 2.45 7.67
N LEU A 188 8.15 1.32 7.23
CA LEU A 188 8.95 0.41 8.08
C LEU A 188 10.21 1.08 8.63
N ALA A 189 10.81 2.00 7.88
CA ALA A 189 12.07 2.64 8.25
C ALA A 189 11.99 3.45 9.56
N THR A 190 10.84 4.06 9.87
CA THR A 190 10.64 4.82 11.12
C THR A 190 9.76 4.12 12.14
N MET A 191 9.34 2.88 11.89
CA MET A 191 8.44 2.16 12.80
C MET A 191 9.00 2.00 14.21
N THR A 192 10.28 1.69 14.32
CA THR A 192 10.95 1.43 15.60
C THR A 192 11.34 2.73 16.32
N MET A 193 11.68 3.78 15.56
CA MET A 193 12.22 5.04 16.08
C MET A 193 11.12 6.05 16.41
N ALA A 194 10.14 6.21 15.52
CA ALA A 194 9.09 7.20 15.62
C ALA A 194 7.79 6.65 15.04
N PRO A 195 7.04 5.84 15.81
CA PRO A 195 5.79 5.23 15.36
C PRO A 195 4.71 6.27 14.94
N ASN A 196 4.79 7.48 15.48
CA ASN A 196 3.90 8.58 15.08
C ASN A 196 4.18 9.06 13.63
N ILE A 197 5.44 9.06 13.20
CA ILE A 197 5.79 9.39 11.82
C ILE A 197 5.33 8.26 10.89
N SER A 198 5.52 7.01 11.28
CA SER A 198 5.12 5.87 10.44
C SER A 198 3.60 5.79 10.25
N THR A 199 2.80 6.04 11.30
CA THR A 199 1.33 6.15 11.19
C THR A 199 0.91 7.30 10.27
N LEU A 200 1.51 8.48 10.42
CA LEU A 200 1.27 9.62 9.53
C LEU A 200 1.58 9.26 8.06
N THR A 201 2.71 8.60 7.81
CA THR A 201 3.12 8.23 6.44
C THR A 201 2.13 7.26 5.80
N PHE A 202 1.59 6.32 6.57
CA PHE A 202 0.54 5.41 6.10
C PHE A 202 -0.77 6.15 5.80
N MET A 203 -1.17 7.11 6.64
CA MET A 203 -2.35 7.94 6.40
C MET A 203 -2.21 8.76 5.11
N ILE A 204 -1.06 9.39 4.88
CA ILE A 204 -0.80 10.15 3.63
C ILE A 204 -0.77 9.22 2.41
N TYR A 205 -0.19 8.02 2.55
CA TYR A 205 -0.22 7.00 1.49
C TYR A 205 -1.64 6.54 1.14
N THR A 206 -2.50 6.26 2.12
CA THR A 206 -3.89 5.88 1.83
C THR A 206 -4.68 7.03 1.21
N LEU A 207 -4.47 8.25 1.69
CA LEU A 207 -5.12 9.47 1.18
C LEU A 207 -4.72 9.79 -0.28
N THR A 208 -3.49 9.47 -0.69
CA THR A 208 -3.01 9.64 -2.09
C THR A 208 -3.42 8.48 -3.00
N THR A 209 -3.44 7.23 -2.52
CA THR A 209 -3.73 6.06 -3.37
C THR A 209 -5.21 5.87 -3.69
N ILE A 210 -6.11 6.15 -2.76
CA ILE A 210 -7.56 6.03 -2.98
C ILE A 210 -8.02 6.83 -4.21
N PRO A 211 -7.72 8.14 -4.35
CA PRO A 211 -8.19 8.88 -5.51
C PRO A 211 -7.55 8.42 -6.82
N VAL A 212 -6.29 7.92 -6.84
CA VAL A 212 -5.71 7.33 -8.06
C VAL A 212 -6.51 6.13 -8.54
N PHE A 213 -6.80 5.17 -7.66
CA PHE A 213 -7.56 3.98 -8.04
C PHE A 213 -9.00 4.30 -8.46
N LEU A 214 -9.63 5.29 -7.83
CA LEU A 214 -10.96 5.76 -8.23
C LEU A 214 -10.93 6.41 -9.62
N LEU A 215 -9.90 7.21 -9.96
CA LEU A 215 -9.73 7.79 -11.29
C LEU A 215 -9.43 6.73 -12.36
N ILE A 216 -8.58 5.75 -12.06
CA ILE A 216 -8.31 4.59 -12.92
C ILE A 216 -9.61 3.82 -13.20
N ASN A 217 -10.46 3.65 -12.18
CA ASN A 217 -11.75 2.95 -12.32
C ASN A 217 -12.77 3.77 -13.14
N LEU A 218 -12.86 5.08 -12.88
CA LEU A 218 -13.74 6.00 -13.63
C LEU A 218 -13.42 6.03 -15.12
N THR A 219 -12.13 6.02 -15.44
CA THR A 219 -11.65 6.08 -16.82
C THR A 219 -11.44 4.70 -17.45
N THR A 220 -11.65 3.62 -16.69
CA THR A 220 -11.38 2.22 -17.06
C THR A 220 -10.01 2.03 -17.72
N SER A 221 -8.99 2.77 -17.28
CA SER A 221 -7.63 2.71 -17.82
C SER A 221 -6.87 1.55 -17.17
N THR A 222 -6.29 0.63 -17.94
CA THR A 222 -5.51 -0.48 -17.38
C THR A 222 -4.02 -0.36 -17.69
N THR A 223 -3.69 0.31 -18.79
CA THR A 223 -2.32 0.50 -19.27
C THR A 223 -1.91 1.98 -19.27
N ILE A 224 -0.61 2.25 -19.32
CA ILE A 224 -0.08 3.62 -19.48
C ILE A 224 -0.66 4.32 -20.72
N LYS A 225 -0.86 3.57 -21.82
CA LYS A 225 -1.45 4.11 -23.06
C LYS A 225 -2.89 4.60 -22.85
N ASP A 226 -3.66 3.89 -22.04
CA ASP A 226 -5.04 4.27 -21.74
C ASP A 226 -5.09 5.60 -20.96
N VAL A 227 -4.14 5.82 -20.04
CA VAL A 227 -4.01 7.07 -19.27
C VAL A 227 -3.79 8.26 -20.21
N GLY A 228 -2.99 8.10 -21.26
CA GLY A 228 -2.75 9.19 -22.23
C GLY A 228 -4.00 9.61 -23.01
N THR A 229 -5.04 8.79 -23.06
CA THR A 229 -6.33 9.17 -23.68
C THR A 229 -7.26 9.92 -22.72
N MET A 230 -6.87 10.14 -21.46
CA MET A 230 -7.72 10.81 -20.46
C MET A 230 -8.07 12.25 -20.84
N TRP A 231 -7.14 13.00 -21.44
CA TRP A 231 -7.38 14.37 -21.91
C TRP A 231 -8.63 14.47 -22.78
N THR A 232 -8.78 13.56 -23.74
CA THR A 232 -9.95 13.55 -24.63
C THR A 232 -11.25 13.15 -23.94
N LYS A 233 -11.22 12.52 -22.77
CA LYS A 233 -12.46 12.27 -21.99
C LYS A 233 -12.85 13.51 -21.23
N SER A 234 -11.93 14.06 -20.45
CA SER A 234 -12.09 15.38 -19.86
C SER A 234 -10.74 15.96 -19.42
N PRO A 235 -10.50 17.26 -19.68
CA PRO A 235 -9.26 17.93 -19.28
C PRO A 235 -9.10 18.00 -17.76
N TYR A 236 -10.21 18.09 -17.00
CA TYR A 236 -10.18 18.15 -15.54
C TYR A 236 -9.71 16.83 -14.90
N ILE A 237 -10.07 15.68 -15.46
CA ILE A 237 -9.59 14.37 -14.97
C ILE A 237 -8.09 14.23 -15.24
N MET A 238 -7.60 14.75 -16.37
CA MET A 238 -6.17 14.79 -16.66
C MET A 238 -5.42 15.61 -15.59
N VAL A 239 -5.84 16.85 -15.33
CA VAL A 239 -5.16 17.70 -14.33
C VAL A 239 -5.17 17.04 -12.95
N THR A 240 -6.33 16.57 -12.49
CA THR A 240 -6.44 15.89 -11.18
C THR A 240 -5.61 14.61 -11.09
N SER A 241 -5.57 13.79 -12.14
CA SER A 241 -4.70 12.60 -12.14
C SER A 241 -3.22 12.95 -12.07
N SER A 242 -2.79 13.98 -12.81
CA SER A 242 -1.39 14.43 -12.82
C SER A 242 -0.94 14.97 -11.46
N THR A 243 -1.78 15.75 -10.77
CA THR A 243 -1.44 16.28 -9.44
C THR A 243 -1.30 15.17 -8.40
N ILE A 244 -2.15 14.15 -8.44
CA ILE A 244 -2.04 13.03 -7.49
C ILE A 244 -0.85 12.12 -7.79
N ILE A 245 -0.54 11.89 -9.08
CA ILE A 245 0.64 11.09 -9.45
C ILE A 245 1.92 11.78 -8.97
N LEU A 246 2.00 13.11 -9.08
CA LEU A 246 3.11 13.90 -8.54
C LEU A 246 3.14 13.88 -7.01
N SER A 247 1.99 13.86 -6.34
CA SER A 247 1.94 13.77 -4.88
C SER A 247 2.45 12.40 -4.39
N LEU A 248 2.12 11.30 -5.08
CA LEU A 248 2.74 9.98 -4.82
C LEU A 248 4.26 9.98 -5.03
N GLY A 249 4.75 10.74 -6.00
CA GLY A 249 6.19 10.96 -6.21
C GLY A 249 6.87 11.69 -5.05
N GLY A 250 6.11 12.43 -4.25
CA GLY A 250 6.62 13.21 -3.13
C GLY A 250 7.47 14.38 -3.59
N LEU A 251 6.97 15.16 -4.55
CA LEU A 251 7.59 16.42 -4.96
C LEU A 251 7.05 17.59 -4.09
N PRO A 252 7.91 18.52 -3.63
CA PRO A 252 7.42 19.80 -3.10
C PRO A 252 6.72 20.56 -4.25
N PRO A 253 5.54 21.19 -4.06
CA PRO A 253 4.82 21.60 -2.84
C PRO A 253 3.67 20.65 -2.37
N LEU A 254 3.63 19.40 -2.82
CA LEU A 254 2.50 18.49 -2.57
C LEU A 254 2.64 17.71 -1.26
N LEU A 255 1.51 17.25 -0.70
CA LEU A 255 1.46 16.57 0.61
C LEU A 255 2.38 15.33 0.70
N GLY A 256 2.54 14.57 -0.38
CA GLY A 256 3.35 13.35 -0.34
C GLY A 256 4.86 13.57 -0.17
N PHE A 257 5.33 14.82 -0.20
CA PHE A 257 6.70 15.17 0.20
C PHE A 257 6.89 15.14 1.72
N MET A 258 5.88 15.58 2.48
CA MET A 258 5.92 15.71 3.95
C MET A 258 6.38 14.42 4.66
N PRO A 259 5.84 13.22 4.37
CA PRO A 259 6.28 12.00 5.06
C PRO A 259 7.76 11.68 4.81
N LYS A 260 8.23 11.80 3.56
CA LYS A 260 9.62 11.49 3.21
C LYS A 260 10.58 12.45 3.90
N TRP A 261 10.23 13.73 3.92
CA TRP A 261 11.02 14.76 4.58
C TRP A 261 11.12 14.52 6.10
N LEU A 262 10.00 14.26 6.77
CA LEU A 262 9.98 13.98 8.22
C LEU A 262 10.76 12.71 8.58
N ILE A 263 10.64 11.66 7.77
CA ILE A 263 11.41 10.42 7.96
C ILE A 263 12.91 10.70 7.87
N LEU A 264 13.36 11.39 6.81
CA LEU A 264 14.78 11.69 6.63
C LEU A 264 15.32 12.58 7.75
N ASN A 265 14.54 13.58 8.20
CA ASN A 265 14.94 14.44 9.30
C ASN A 265 15.18 13.65 10.60
N ASN A 266 14.27 12.73 10.94
CA ASN A 266 14.40 11.88 12.13
C ASN A 266 15.58 10.89 12.03
N MET A 267 15.91 10.41 10.83
CA MET A 267 17.08 9.55 10.65
C MET A 267 18.39 10.31 10.78
N MET A 268 18.42 11.55 10.28
CA MET A 268 19.57 12.44 10.45
C MET A 268 19.81 12.78 11.92
N SER A 269 18.75 13.05 12.70
CA SER A 269 18.89 13.29 14.15
C SER A 269 19.42 12.06 14.91
N ASN A 270 19.17 10.85 14.40
CA ASN A 270 19.65 9.61 14.98
C ASN A 270 21.02 9.15 14.41
N ASN A 271 21.74 10.01 13.67
CA ASN A 271 23.03 9.74 13.03
C ASN A 271 23.02 8.59 11.97
N MET A 272 21.84 8.22 11.44
CA MET A 272 21.68 7.17 10.41
C MET A 272 21.80 7.75 8.99
N VAL A 273 22.92 8.44 8.73
CA VAL A 273 23.11 9.22 7.48
C VAL A 273 23.23 8.30 6.26
N MET A 274 23.88 7.14 6.40
CA MET A 274 24.09 6.22 5.29
C MET A 274 22.77 5.57 4.85
N GLU A 275 21.93 5.12 5.78
CA GLU A 275 20.61 4.58 5.46
C GLU A 275 19.70 5.67 4.86
N ALA A 276 19.70 6.88 5.43
CA ALA A 276 18.88 7.99 4.93
C ALA A 276 19.23 8.37 3.47
N THR A 277 20.52 8.52 3.18
CA THR A 277 20.99 8.88 1.83
C THR A 277 20.68 7.79 0.81
N THR A 278 20.87 6.52 1.16
CA THR A 278 20.56 5.39 0.27
C THR A 278 19.06 5.28 0.00
N MET A 279 18.17 5.50 0.98
CA MET A 279 16.72 5.56 0.75
C MET A 279 16.32 6.70 -0.16
N ALA A 280 16.88 7.89 0.07
CA ALA A 280 16.61 9.07 -0.74
C ALA A 280 16.98 8.81 -2.21
N MET A 281 18.18 8.28 -2.47
CA MET A 281 18.64 7.95 -3.82
C MET A 281 17.78 6.87 -4.48
N MET A 282 17.41 5.81 -3.77
CA MET A 282 16.56 4.75 -4.32
C MET A 282 15.14 5.24 -4.63
N SER A 283 14.63 6.21 -3.87
CA SER A 283 13.31 6.78 -4.10
C SER A 283 13.21 7.58 -5.41
N LEU A 284 14.33 8.10 -5.94
CA LEU A 284 14.35 8.79 -7.23
C LEU A 284 13.97 7.86 -8.38
N LEU A 285 14.24 6.55 -8.27
CA LEU A 285 13.80 5.57 -9.28
C LEU A 285 12.27 5.49 -9.35
N SER A 286 11.60 5.50 -8.20
CA SER A 286 10.13 5.54 -8.15
C SER A 286 9.57 6.84 -8.71
N LEU A 287 10.26 7.97 -8.45
CA LEU A 287 9.88 9.28 -8.97
C LEU A 287 9.92 9.33 -10.50
N TYR A 288 10.93 8.72 -11.13
CA TYR A 288 11.01 8.64 -12.58
C TYR A 288 9.76 7.98 -13.21
N VAL A 289 9.25 6.92 -12.59
CA VAL A 289 8.05 6.22 -13.10
C VAL A 289 6.80 7.10 -13.00
N TYR A 290 6.66 7.89 -11.94
CA TYR A 290 5.57 8.84 -11.83
C TYR A 290 5.70 9.99 -12.81
N MET A 291 6.91 10.50 -13.04
CA MET A 291 7.16 11.50 -14.08
C MET A 291 6.82 10.97 -15.48
N ARG A 292 7.14 9.71 -15.76
CA ARG A 292 6.73 9.04 -17.00
C ARG A 292 5.21 8.96 -17.15
N LEU A 293 4.50 8.63 -16.08
CA LEU A 293 3.02 8.59 -16.10
C LEU A 293 2.42 9.98 -16.34
N MET A 294 2.96 11.01 -15.68
CA MET A 294 2.54 12.40 -15.87
C MET A 294 2.82 12.86 -17.30
N TYR A 295 4.01 12.57 -17.81
CA TYR A 295 4.39 12.92 -19.17
C TYR A 295 3.42 12.35 -20.22
N MET A 296 3.06 11.07 -20.07
CA MET A 296 2.11 10.40 -20.98
C MET A 296 0.67 10.86 -20.79
N SER A 297 0.29 11.40 -19.63
CA SER A 297 -1.09 11.81 -19.35
C SER A 297 -1.37 13.26 -19.75
N SER A 298 -0.44 14.19 -19.51
CA SER A 298 -0.68 15.62 -19.66
C SER A 298 0.27 16.34 -20.61
N MET A 299 1.56 15.97 -20.65
CA MET A 299 2.56 16.74 -21.41
C MET A 299 2.58 16.37 -22.89
N VAL A 300 2.19 15.15 -23.24
CA VAL A 300 2.09 14.67 -24.63
C VAL A 300 0.66 14.29 -24.95
N LEU A 301 0.26 14.58 -26.18
CA LEU A 301 -1.02 14.16 -26.75
C LEU A 301 -0.80 12.92 -27.65
N PRO A 302 -1.02 11.69 -27.14
CA PRO A 302 -0.91 10.50 -27.98
C PRO A 302 -2.06 10.45 -29.00
N PRO A 303 -1.88 9.75 -30.14
CA PRO A 303 -2.90 9.67 -31.16
C PRO A 303 -4.18 9.02 -30.62
N HIS A 304 -5.33 9.61 -30.95
CA HIS A 304 -6.64 9.15 -30.53
C HIS A 304 -7.34 8.34 -31.64
N THR A 305 -8.29 7.50 -31.24
CA THR A 305 -9.07 6.69 -32.20
C THR A 305 -10.25 7.49 -32.76
N THR A 306 -10.69 7.15 -33.97
CA THR A 306 -11.81 7.79 -34.67
C THR A 306 -13.15 7.70 -33.91
N LEU A 307 -13.30 6.74 -33.01
CA LEU A 307 -14.48 6.54 -32.16
C LEU A 307 -14.49 7.39 -30.88
N MET A 308 -13.44 8.17 -30.61
CA MET A 308 -13.41 9.04 -29.42
C MET A 308 -14.52 10.11 -29.33
N PRO A 309 -14.97 10.78 -30.42
CA PRO A 309 -15.99 11.82 -30.31
C PRO A 309 -17.37 11.29 -29.89
N LEU A 310 -17.63 9.98 -30.03
CA LEU A 310 -18.83 9.34 -29.47
C LEU A 310 -18.90 9.49 -27.94
N LYS A 311 -17.75 9.47 -27.25
CA LYS A 311 -17.70 9.64 -25.80
C LYS A 311 -18.00 11.07 -25.35
N TRP A 312 -17.78 12.07 -26.22
CA TRP A 312 -18.07 13.48 -25.90
C TRP A 312 -19.56 13.77 -25.79
N ARG A 313 -20.40 12.99 -26.50
CA ARG A 313 -21.85 13.19 -26.50
C ARG A 313 -22.53 12.69 -25.22
N MET A 314 -21.87 11.81 -24.47
CA MET A 314 -22.45 11.21 -23.26
C MET A 314 -21.92 11.91 -22.01
N PRO A 315 -22.78 12.59 -21.22
CA PRO A 315 -22.34 13.14 -19.95
C PRO A 315 -21.97 12.01 -18.98
N ASN A 316 -20.82 12.16 -18.32
CA ASN A 316 -20.36 11.17 -17.38
C ASN A 316 -21.14 11.31 -16.06
N LYS A 317 -22.13 10.44 -15.84
CA LYS A 317 -23.09 10.56 -14.72
C LYS A 317 -22.52 10.26 -13.32
N LYS A 318 -21.26 9.80 -13.22
CA LYS A 318 -20.63 9.41 -11.95
C LYS A 318 -19.75 10.53 -11.43
N HIS A 319 -20.33 11.45 -10.67
CA HIS A 319 -19.57 12.39 -9.85
C HIS A 319 -19.21 11.72 -8.51
N HIS A 320 -17.94 11.36 -8.34
CA HIS A 320 -17.46 10.86 -7.06
C HIS A 320 -16.93 12.03 -6.22
N LEU A 321 -17.81 12.65 -5.43
CA LEU A 321 -17.45 13.60 -4.38
C LEU A 321 -16.23 13.19 -3.52
N PRO A 322 -16.03 11.91 -3.12
CA PRO A 322 -14.83 11.54 -2.36
C PRO A 322 -13.53 11.76 -3.15
N THR A 323 -13.56 11.61 -4.49
CA THR A 323 -12.35 11.84 -5.30
C THR A 323 -11.92 13.28 -5.26
N SER A 324 -12.85 14.23 -5.44
CA SER A 324 -12.52 15.65 -5.42
C SER A 324 -11.98 16.10 -4.07
N ILE A 325 -12.63 15.70 -2.96
CA ILE A 325 -12.19 16.04 -1.61
C ILE A 325 -10.78 15.50 -1.34
N MET A 326 -10.54 14.24 -1.68
CA MET A 326 -9.21 13.63 -1.49
C MET A 326 -8.16 14.29 -2.38
N THR A 327 -8.47 14.60 -3.63
CA THR A 327 -7.54 15.32 -4.52
C THR A 327 -7.12 16.67 -3.95
N THR A 328 -8.07 17.44 -3.42
CA THR A 328 -7.78 18.76 -2.83
C THR A 328 -6.91 18.64 -1.59
N LEU A 329 -7.18 17.64 -0.73
CA LEU A 329 -6.36 17.37 0.45
C LEU A 329 -4.93 16.98 0.05
N THR A 330 -4.75 16.13 -0.96
CA THR A 330 -3.40 15.72 -1.42
C THR A 330 -2.56 16.88 -1.96
N ALA A 331 -3.21 17.92 -2.49
CA ALA A 331 -2.51 19.04 -3.12
C ALA A 331 -2.16 20.16 -2.13
N LEU A 332 -3.05 20.48 -1.20
CA LEU A 332 -3.00 21.74 -0.44
C LEU A 332 -2.63 21.61 1.05
N LEU A 333 -2.47 20.39 1.57
CA LEU A 333 -2.23 20.19 3.01
C LEU A 333 -0.77 20.35 3.46
N LEU A 334 0.19 20.50 2.55
CA LEU A 334 1.60 20.69 2.94
C LEU A 334 1.84 21.88 3.89
N PRO A 335 1.27 23.09 3.71
CA PRO A 335 1.44 24.20 4.66
C PRO A 335 0.83 23.95 6.05
N MET A 336 0.02 22.91 6.23
CA MET A 336 -0.47 22.50 7.56
C MET A 336 0.53 21.58 8.29
N SER A 337 1.71 21.33 7.72
CA SER A 337 2.80 20.68 8.44
C SER A 337 3.35 21.63 9.52
N PRO A 338 3.56 21.14 10.76
CA PRO A 338 4.12 21.95 11.84
C PRO A 338 5.57 22.38 11.59
#